data_AF-D6YS43-F1
#
_entry.id   AF-D6YS43-F1
#
_cell.length_a   1.000
_cell.length_b   1.000
_cell.length_c   1.000
_cell.angle_alpha   90.00
_cell.angle_beta   90.00
_cell.angle_gamma   90.00
#
_symmetry.space_group_name_H-M   'P 1'
#
loop_
_entity.id
_entity.type
_entity.pdbx_description
1 polymer ?
#
loop_
_entity_poly.entity_id
_entity_poly.type
_entity_poly.pdbx_seq_one_letter_code
_entity_poly.pdbx_strand_id
1 'polypeptide(L)' 'MERMNLEKKLSELERIYEQLTEEYKEIDQVLRAIGFPYGMVSLKDVARELIKEAS' A
#
# COMPACT_ATOMS: atom_id res chain seq x y z
N MET A 1 20.98 26.90 -4.69
CA MET A 1 19.58 26.95 -4.20
C MET A 1 18.74 25.81 -4.77
N GLU A 2 18.75 25.58 -6.08
CA GLU A 2 17.92 24.56 -6.71
C GLU A 2 18.25 23.12 -6.27
N ARG A 3 19.55 22.77 -6.18
CA ARG A 3 20.02 21.47 -5.68
C ARG A 3 19.57 21.17 -4.23
N MET A 4 19.65 22.17 -3.35
CA MET A 4 19.21 22.06 -1.96
C MET A 4 17.69 21.89 -1.85
N ASN A 5 16.91 22.50 -2.76
CA ASN A 5 15.47 22.29 -2.82
C ASN A 5 15.12 20.87 -3.32
N LEU A 6 15.89 20.32 -4.27
CA LEU A 6 15.73 18.95 -4.73
C LEU A 6 16.08 17.93 -3.64
N GLU A 7 17.15 18.16 -2.89
CA GLU A 7 17.55 17.30 -1.75
C GLU A 7 16.48 17.26 -0.66
N LYS A 8 15.85 18.41 -0.35
CA LYS A 8 14.71 18.46 0.58
C LYS A 8 13.52 17.68 0.08
N LYS A 9 13.12 17.86 -1.18
CA LYS A 9 12.01 17.12 -1.80
C LYS A 9 12.28 15.62 -1.82
N LEU A 10 13.52 15.22 -2.09
CA LEU A 10 13.92 13.81 -2.07
C LEU A 10 13.77 13.23 -0.66
N SER A 11 14.27 13.94 0.36
CA SER A 11 14.16 13.51 1.76
C SER A 11 12.70 13.38 2.22
N GLU A 12 11.85 14.32 1.79
CA GLU A 12 10.41 14.26 2.06
C GLU A 12 9.75 13.04 1.39
N LEU A 13 10.13 12.75 0.14
CA LEU A 13 9.60 11.62 -0.61
C LEU A 13 10.05 10.29 -0.01
N GLU A 14 11.31 10.18 0.42
CA GLU A 14 11.83 9.01 1.13
C GLU A 14 11.05 8.74 2.41
N ARG A 15 10.80 9.77 3.22
CA ARG A 15 9.99 9.65 4.44
C ARG A 15 8.57 9.17 4.14
N ILE A 16 7.92 9.74 3.12
CA ILE A 16 6.57 9.33 2.72
C ILE A 16 6.56 7.89 2.24
N TYR A 17 7.58 7.48 1.50
CA TYR A 17 7.72 6.12 1.00
C TYR A 17 7.88 5.10 2.13
N GLU A 18 8.72 5.42 3.13
CA GLU A 18 8.92 4.57 4.30
C GLU A 18 7.60 4.39 5.08
N GLN A 19 6.92 5.50 5.39
CA GLN A 19 5.63 5.47 6.08
C GLN A 19 4.59 4.63 5.32
N LEU A 20 4.44 4.87 4.02
CA LEU A 20 3.47 4.13 3.20
C LEU A 20 3.79 2.64 3.15
N THR A 21 5.08 2.29 3.15
CA THR A 21 5.52 0.89 3.15
C THR A 21 5.19 0.20 4.46
N GLU A 22 5.31 0.88 5.60
CA GLU A 22 4.94 0.34 6.90
C GLU A 22 3.43 0.16 7.02
N GLU A 23 2.64 1.18 6.68
CA GLU A 23 1.19 1.11 6.66
C GLU A 23 0.69 -0.03 5.77
N TYR A 24 1.28 -0.20 4.57
CA TYR A 24 0.94 -1.30 3.68
C TYR A 24 1.17 -2.67 4.31
N LYS A 25 2.29 -2.85 5.03
CA LYS A 25 2.60 -4.12 5.73
C LYS A 25 1.61 -4.38 6.86
N GLU A 26 1.23 -3.37 7.62
CA GLU A 26 0.24 -3.51 8.69
C GLU A 26 -1.11 -3.96 8.13
N ILE A 27 -1.57 -3.33 7.04
CA ILE A 27 -2.82 -3.72 6.40
C ILE A 27 -2.73 -5.16 5.87
N ASP A 28 -1.62 -5.55 5.23
CA ASP A 28 -1.42 -6.91 4.74
C ASP A 28 -1.48 -7.95 5.88
N GLN A 29 -0.91 -7.63 7.05
CA GLN A 29 -0.96 -8.48 8.23
C GLN A 29 -2.39 -8.61 8.78
N VAL A 30 -3.12 -7.50 8.88
CA VAL A 30 -4.54 -7.50 9.30
C VAL A 30 -5.37 -8.35 8.35
N LEU A 31 -5.18 -8.21 7.04
CA LEU A 31 -5.89 -9.00 6.04
C LEU A 31 -5.64 -10.51 6.22
N ARG A 32 -4.39 -10.90 6.46
CA ARG A 32 -4.06 -12.31 6.78
C ARG A 32 -4.74 -12.79 8.05
N ALA A 33 -4.81 -11.96 9.08
CA ALA A 33 -5.46 -12.31 10.34
C ALA A 33 -6.97 -12.52 10.20
N ILE A 34 -7.65 -11.79 9.30
CA ILE A 34 -9.10 -11.89 9.10
C ILE A 34 -9.52 -12.89 8.01
N GLY A 35 -8.59 -13.71 7.50
CA GLY A 35 -8.91 -14.81 6.58
C GLY A 35 -8.58 -14.58 5.10
N PHE A 36 -7.78 -13.56 4.77
CA PHE A 36 -7.19 -13.40 3.43
C PHE A 36 -5.77 -14.00 3.43
N PRO A 37 -5.56 -15.28 3.06
CA PRO A 37 -4.28 -15.99 3.27
C PRO A 37 -3.08 -15.35 2.56
N TYR A 38 -3.34 -14.61 1.46
CA TYR A 38 -2.33 -13.88 0.71
C TYR A 38 -2.45 -12.35 0.89
N GLY A 39 -3.09 -11.95 1.99
CA GLY A 39 -3.31 -10.55 2.38
C GLY A 39 -3.94 -9.74 1.25
N MET A 40 -3.24 -8.69 0.84
CA MET A 40 -3.72 -7.72 -0.15
C MET A 40 -3.95 -8.33 -1.54
N VAL A 41 -3.20 -9.38 -1.90
CA VAL A 41 -3.38 -10.07 -3.20
C VAL A 41 -4.75 -10.73 -3.26
N SER A 42 -5.08 -11.54 -2.24
CA SER A 42 -6.38 -12.20 -2.15
C SER A 42 -7.53 -11.20 -2.03
N LEU A 43 -7.35 -10.07 -1.34
CA LEU A 43 -8.38 -9.02 -1.29
C LEU A 43 -8.68 -8.46 -2.68
N LYS A 44 -7.65 -8.21 -3.49
CA LYS A 44 -7.79 -7.68 -4.85
C LYS A 44 -8.53 -8.64 -5.77
N ASP A 45 -8.29 -9.94 -5.63
CA ASP A 45 -8.96 -10.96 -6.44
C ASP A 45 -10.45 -11.08 -6.06
N VAL A 46 -10.78 -11.11 -4.77
CA VAL A 46 -12.18 -11.07 -4.29
C VAL A 46 -12.90 -9.81 -4.76
N ALA A 47 -12.27 -8.63 -4.65
CA ALA A 47 -12.87 -7.39 -5.13
C ALA A 47 -13.18 -7.42 -6.63
N ARG A 48 -12.30 -8.03 -7.44
CA ARG A 48 -12.55 -8.20 -8.89
C ARG A 48 -13.69 -9.14 -9.18
N GLU A 49 -13.85 -10.22 -8.42
CA GLU A 49 -14.98 -11.14 -8.55
C GLU A 49 -16.29 -10.45 -8.22
N LEU A 50 -16.35 -9.73 -7.10
CA LEU A 50 -17.54 -8.97 -6.70
C LEU A 50 -17.97 -7.92 -7.76
N ILE A 51 -17.01 -7.23 -8.37
CA ILE A 51 -17.29 -6.27 -9.45
C ILE A 51 -17.89 -6.97 -10.69
N LYS A 52 -17.38 -8.17 -11.03
CA LYS A 52 -17.91 -8.96 -12.15
C LYS A 52 -19.32 -9.48 -11.87
N GLU A 53 -19.60 -9.93 -10.64
CA GLU A 53 -20.94 -10.42 -10.25
C GLU A 53 -21.98 -9.31 -10.17
N ALA A 54 -21.56 -8.07 -9.90
CA ALA A 54 -22.43 -6.90 -9.85
C ALA A 54 -22.74 -6.28 -11.24
N SER A 55 -22.13 -6.80 -12.32
CA SER A 55 -22.32 -6.35 -13.72
C SER A 55 -23.25 -7.27 -14.49
#